data_AF-A0A9E5N7P7-F1
#
_entry.id   AF-A0A9E5N7P7-F1
#
_cell.length_a   1.000
_cell.length_b   1.000
_cell.length_c   1.000
_cell.angle_alpha   90.00
_cell.angle_beta   90.00
_cell.angle_gamma   90.00
#
_symmetry.space_group_name_H-M   'P 1'
#
loop_
_entity.id
_entity.type
_entity.pdbx_description
1 polymer ?
#
loop_
_entity_poly.entity_id
_entity_poly.type
_entity_poly.pdbx_seq_one_letter_code
_entity_poly.pdbx_strand_id
1 'polypeptide(L)' 'MLTTVEPETFKLAAFQLLEEAGVELLLHTVLDEVRSTDGHVEGIAVWNKSGRSLLRAKQYVDCTGDGDLAAYAGAEFE' A
#
# COMPACT_ATOMS: atom_id res chain seq x y z
N MET A 1 -5.72 -15.89 5.50
CA MET A 1 -6.65 -15.22 6.44
C MET A 1 -7.02 -16.24 7.53
N LEU A 2 -6.68 -15.97 8.80
CA LEU A 2 -6.96 -16.91 9.90
C LEU A 2 -8.40 -16.82 10.42
N THR A 3 -9.11 -15.73 10.12
CA THR A 3 -10.51 -15.51 10.49
C THR A 3 -11.41 -16.00 9.35
N THR A 4 -12.31 -16.93 9.65
CA THR A 4 -13.33 -17.39 8.69
C THR A 4 -14.39 -16.31 8.50
N VAL A 5 -14.22 -15.50 7.46
CA VAL A 5 -15.22 -14.54 6.99
C VAL A 5 -15.42 -14.73 5.49
N GLU A 6 -16.59 -14.36 4.99
CA GLU A 6 -16.82 -14.30 3.55
C GLU A 6 -15.96 -13.16 2.95
N PRO A 7 -14.95 -13.45 2.10
CA PRO A 7 -13.93 -12.47 1.73
C PRO A 7 -14.49 -11.25 1.00
N GLU A 8 -15.47 -11.44 0.12
CA GLU A 8 -16.04 -10.34 -0.66
C GLU A 8 -16.89 -9.41 0.22
N THR A 9 -17.64 -9.98 1.17
CA THR A 9 -18.38 -9.18 2.16
C THR A 9 -17.43 -8.36 3.02
N PHE A 10 -16.30 -8.94 3.43
CA PHE A 10 -15.29 -8.23 4.21
C PHE A 10 -14.66 -7.06 3.42
N LYS A 11 -14.28 -7.28 2.15
CA LYS A 11 -13.72 -6.21 1.30
C LYS A 11 -14.70 -5.05 1.15
N LEU A 12 -15.97 -5.35 0.90
CA LEU A 12 -17.01 -4.32 0.76
C LEU A 12 -17.18 -3.51 2.04
N ALA A 13 -17.27 -4.18 3.19
CA ALA A 13 -17.37 -3.50 4.49
C ALA A 13 -16.13 -2.63 4.77
N ALA A 14 -14.93 -3.11 4.45
CA ALA A 14 -13.71 -2.33 4.60
C ALA A 14 -13.69 -1.08 3.70
N PHE A 15 -14.13 -1.18 2.45
CA PHE A 15 -14.25 -0.03 1.56
C PHE A 15 -15.23 1.01 2.08
N GLN A 16 -16.39 0.59 2.60
CA GLN A 16 -17.37 1.50 3.19
C GLN A 16 -16.79 2.26 4.39
N LEU A 17 -16.08 1.57 5.28
CA LEU A 17 -15.43 2.20 6.44
C LEU A 17 -14.35 3.23 6.02
N LEU A 18 -13.59 2.93 4.97
CA LEU A 18 -12.56 3.84 4.45
C LEU A 18 -13.19 5.08 3.80
N GLU A 19 -14.29 4.90 3.05
CA GLU A 19 -15.05 5.99 2.45
C GLU A 19 -15.66 6.90 3.53
N GLU A 20 -16.30 6.32 4.56
CA GLU A 20 -16.86 7.07 5.70
C GLU A 20 -15.78 7.86 6.48
N ALA A 21 -14.56 7.31 6.55
CA ALA A 21 -13.41 7.98 7.16
C ALA A 21 -12.77 9.05 6.26
N GLY A 22 -13.23 9.22 5.02
CA GLY A 22 -12.68 10.19 4.06
C GLY A 22 -11.30 9.82 3.52
N VAL A 23 -10.97 8.52 3.48
CA VAL A 23 -9.70 8.03 2.93
C VAL A 23 -9.73 8.07 1.41
N GLU A 24 -8.67 8.62 0.79
CA GLU A 24 -8.49 8.58 -0.66
C GLU A 24 -8.00 7.18 -1.08
N LEU A 25 -8.84 6.46 -1.85
CA LEU A 25 -8.52 5.13 -2.35
C LEU A 25 -7.95 5.19 -3.77
N LEU A 26 -6.71 4.75 -3.92
CA LEU A 26 -6.07 4.54 -5.23
C LEU A 26 -6.23 3.08 -5.67
N LEU A 27 -7.41 2.75 -6.20
CA LEU A 27 -7.67 1.41 -6.74
C LEU A 27 -6.87 1.17 -8.04
N HIS A 28 -6.64 -0.11 -8.35
CA HIS A 28 -5.88 -0.52 -9.55
C HIS A 28 -4.51 0.16 -9.68
N THR A 29 -3.89 0.43 -8.54
CA THR A 29 -2.59 1.08 -8.44
C THR A 29 -1.64 0.14 -7.72
N VAL A 30 -0.47 -0.09 -8.30
CA VAL A 30 0.55 -1.00 -7.76
C VAL A 30 1.79 -0.22 -7.34
N LEU A 31 2.48 -0.71 -6.31
CA LEU A 31 3.78 -0.21 -5.91
C LEU A 31 4.82 -0.62 -6.96
N ASP A 32 5.57 0.34 -7.50
CA ASP A 32 6.56 0.11 -8.57
C ASP A 32 8.01 0.31 -8.06
N GLU A 33 8.24 1.30 -7.21
CA GLU A 33 9.56 1.58 -6.63
C GLU A 33 9.38 2.25 -5.25
N VAL A 34 10.30 1.98 -4.33
CA VAL A 34 10.43 2.76 -3.09
C VAL A 34 11.72 3.55 -3.12
N ARG A 35 11.63 4.87 -2.91
CA ARG A 35 12.80 5.72 -2.72
C ARG A 35 13.10 5.81 -1.24
N SER A 36 14.26 5.31 -0.86
CA SER A 36 14.71 5.33 0.52
C SER A 36 16.19 5.72 0.60
N THR A 37 16.54 6.36 1.71
CA THR A 37 17.92 6.72 2.08
C THR A 37 18.14 6.26 3.51
N ASP A 38 19.13 5.40 3.74
CA ASP A 38 19.49 4.87 5.08
C ASP A 38 18.28 4.28 5.85
N GLY A 39 17.40 3.55 5.14
CA GLY A 39 16.19 2.95 5.70
C GLY A 39 15.02 3.93 5.93
N HIS A 40 15.18 5.21 5.60
CA HIS A 40 14.11 6.20 5.62
C HIS A 40 13.41 6.31 4.26
N VAL A 41 12.11 6.01 4.20
CA VAL A 41 11.32 6.13 2.96
C VAL A 41 10.99 7.59 2.69
N GLU A 42 11.44 8.09 1.53
CA GLU A 42 11.21 9.46 1.07
C GLU A 42 10.00 9.59 0.13
N GLY A 43 9.61 8.49 -0.51
CA GLY A 43 8.60 8.45 -1.56
C GLY A 43 8.36 7.05 -2.10
N ILE A 44 7.18 6.84 -2.67
CA ILE A 44 6.85 5.63 -3.43
C ILE A 44 6.49 6.00 -4.85
N ALA A 45 7.04 5.30 -5.83
CA ALA A 45 6.52 5.35 -7.19
C ALA A 45 5.40 4.32 -7.32
N VAL A 46 4.29 4.75 -7.89
CA VAL A 46 3.15 3.89 -8.17
C VAL A 46 2.84 3.87 -9.66
N TRP A 47 2.27 2.76 -10.12
CA TRP A 47 1.82 2.60 -11.50
C TRP A 47 0.32 2.29 -11.54
N ASN A 48 -0.40 2.99 -12.40
CA ASN A 48 -1.79 2.67 -12.75
C ASN A 48 -2.08 3.05 -14.20
N LYS A 49 -3.35 3.03 -14.60
CA LYS A 49 -3.75 3.35 -15.99
C LYS A 49 -3.35 4.76 -16.44
N SER A 50 -3.18 5.69 -15.50
CA SER A 50 -2.73 7.06 -15.77
C SER A 50 -1.20 7.17 -15.91
N GLY A 51 -0.48 6.07 -15.74
CA GLY A 51 0.97 5.98 -15.84
C GLY A 51 1.65 5.95 -14.47
N ARG A 52 2.93 6.35 -14.46
CA ARG A 52 3.77 6.36 -13.27
C ARG A 52 3.72 7.70 -12.56
N SER A 53 3.57 7.68 -11.23
CA SER A 53 3.64 8.88 -10.41
C SER A 53 4.41 8.65 -9.11
N LEU A 54 4.96 9.72 -8.53
CA LEU A 54 5.65 9.69 -7.23
C LEU A 54 4.73 10.26 -6.16
N LEU A 55 4.46 9.48 -5.11
CA LEU A 55 3.68 9.89 -3.95
C LEU A 55 4.60 10.04 -2.74
N ARG A 56 4.37 11.12 -1.96
CA ARG A 56 5.10 11.41 -0.73
C ARG A 56 4.13 11.47 0.45
N ALA A 57 4.54 10.89 1.56
CA ALA A 57 3.79 10.88 2.81
C ALA A 57 4.75 11.08 3.98
N LYS A 58 4.21 11.46 5.14
CA LYS A 58 5.00 11.55 6.38
C LYS A 58 5.31 10.16 6.96
N GLN A 59 4.43 9.21 6.69
CA GLN A 59 4.46 7.84 7.22
C GLN A 59 3.96 6.89 6.15
N TYR A 60 4.53 5.68 6.15
CA TYR A 60 4.20 4.60 5.23
C TYR A 60 3.88 3.37 6.07
N VAL A 61 2.81 2.65 5.71
CA VAL A 61 2.40 1.40 6.35
C VAL A 61 2.36 0.33 5.27
N ASP A 62 3.15 -0.74 5.44
CA ASP A 62 3.15 -1.86 4.52
C ASP A 62 2.01 -2.82 4.86
N CYS A 63 1.02 -2.86 3.97
CA CYS A 63 -0.12 -3.77 4.03
C CYS A 63 -0.18 -4.68 2.79
N THR A 64 0.95 -4.92 2.13
CA THR A 64 1.02 -5.77 0.92
C THR A 64 0.82 -7.25 1.22
N GLY A 65 1.09 -7.66 2.46
CA GLY A 65 1.03 -9.05 2.91
C GLY A 65 2.37 -9.77 2.77
N ASP A 66 3.10 -9.50 1.68
CA ASP A 66 4.42 -10.07 1.38
C ASP A 66 5.59 -9.20 1.85
N GLY A 67 5.32 -7.92 2.18
CA GLY A 67 6.34 -7.00 2.70
C GLY A 67 7.08 -6.22 1.61
N ASP A 68 6.48 -6.04 0.43
CA ASP A 68 7.14 -5.43 -0.74
C ASP A 68 7.68 -4.02 -0.46
N LEU A 69 6.93 -3.19 0.27
CA LEU A 69 7.36 -1.82 0.57
C LEU A 69 8.59 -1.87 1.48
N ALA A 70 8.57 -2.72 2.51
CA ALA A 70 9.69 -2.89 3.41
C ALA A 70 10.93 -3.43 2.68
N ALA A 71 10.77 -4.48 1.87
CA ALA A 71 11.85 -5.07 1.08
C ALA A 71 12.45 -4.05 0.10
N TYR A 72 11.62 -3.29 -0.61
CA TYR A 72 12.08 -2.24 -1.53
C TYR A 72 12.75 -1.06 -0.80
N ALA A 73 12.43 -0.84 0.48
CA ALA A 73 13.10 0.12 1.35
C ALA A 73 14.44 -0.40 1.92
N GLY A 74 14.84 -1.63 1.59
CA GLY A 74 16.09 -2.25 2.04
C GLY A 74 16.00 -3.03 3.35
N ALA A 75 14.80 -3.39 3.80
CA ALA A 75 14.65 -4.31 4.93
C ALA A 75 15.15 -5.72 4.57
N GLU A 76 15.73 -6.43 5.54
CA GLU A 76 16.09 -7.84 5.40
C GLU A 76 14.84 -8.72 5.42
N PHE A 77 14.82 -9.78 4.60
CA PHE A 77 13.74 -10.76 4.52
C PHE A 77 14.31 -12.17 4.21
N GLU A 78 13.51 -13.21 4.44
CA GLU A 78 13.87 -14.64 4.28
C GLU A 78 12.98 -15.34 3.25
#